data_AF-A0A7S2IHM5-F1
#
_entry.id   AF-A0A7S2IHM5-F1
#
_cell.length_a   1.000
_cell.length_b   1.000
_cell.length_c   1.000
_cell.angle_alpha   90.00
_cell.angle_beta   90.00
_cell.angle_gamma   90.00
#
_symmetry.space_group_name_H-M   'P 1'
#
loop_
_entity.id
_entity.type
_entity.pdbx_description
1 polymer ?
#
loop_
_entity_poly.entity_id
_entity_poly.type
_entity_poly.pdbx_seq_one_letter_code
_entity_poly.pdbx_strand_id
1 'polypeptide(L)'
;HDALFLLDGRARPPKPPLLIFQATRDTVVPPSRGQRMHARARRTGLPSRLVMMAGEGHESFHVVTKKHAHELLDFLHFALRLADAPCPRREPAATTHVRA
;
A
#
# COMPACT_ATOMS: atom_id res chain seq x y z
N HIS A 1 10.35 -15.02 -17.94
CA HIS A 1 10.48 -14.09 -19.08
C HIS A 1 10.45 -12.65 -18.54
N ASP A 2 11.57 -12.20 -17.96
CA ASP A 2 11.70 -10.85 -17.39
C ASP A 2 12.65 -10.02 -18.24
N ALA A 3 12.08 -9.20 -19.12
CA ALA A 3 12.84 -8.18 -19.83
C ALA A 3 12.94 -6.94 -18.93
N LEU A 4 14.10 -6.75 -18.31
CA LEU A 4 14.52 -5.50 -17.69
C LEU A 4 14.60 -4.41 -18.77
N PHE A 5 13.54 -3.60 -18.89
CA PHE A 5 13.56 -2.42 -19.76
C PHE A 5 14.41 -1.32 -19.13
N LEU A 6 15.67 -1.25 -19.54
CA LEU A 6 16.61 -0.17 -19.27
C LEU A 6 16.34 0.98 -20.25
N LEU A 7 15.98 2.16 -19.75
CA LEU A 7 15.89 3.39 -20.55
C LEU A 7 17.09 4.35 -20.30
N ASP A 8 17.95 4.06 -19.30
CA ASP A 8 19.04 4.94 -18.87
C ASP A 8 20.20 4.21 -18.15
N GLY A 9 20.29 2.87 -18.26
CA GLY A 9 21.33 2.09 -17.57
C GLY A 9 21.11 1.91 -16.06
N ARG A 10 20.04 2.44 -15.48
CA ARG A 10 19.61 2.14 -14.12
C ARG A 10 18.46 1.15 -14.16
N ALA A 11 18.55 0.08 -13.37
CA ALA A 11 17.40 -0.79 -13.15
C ALA A 11 16.28 0.07 -12.55
N ARG A 12 15.14 0.19 -13.24
CA ARG A 12 13.98 0.87 -12.67
C ARG A 12 13.58 0.12 -11.40
N PRO A 13 13.43 0.81 -10.26
CA PRO A 13 12.92 0.15 -9.07
C PRO A 13 11.56 -0.48 -9.40
N PRO A 14 11.26 -1.67 -8.87
CA PRO A 14 9.97 -2.30 -9.08
C PRO A 14 8.87 -1.33 -8.67
N LYS A 15 7.82 -1.24 -9.49
CA LYS A 15 6.68 -0.37 -9.19
C LYS A 15 6.04 -0.85 -7.87
N PRO A 16 5.74 0.05 -6.92
CA PRO A 16 5.19 -0.37 -5.64
C PRO A 16 3.80 -0.99 -5.82
N PRO A 17 3.43 -2.00 -5.03
CA PRO A 17 2.06 -2.51 -4.97
C PRO A 17 1.04 -1.37 -4.73
N LEU A 18 -0.15 -1.50 -5.31
CA LEU A 18 -1.19 -0.47 -5.26
C LEU A 18 -2.42 -0.91 -4.45
N LEU A 19 -2.74 -0.17 -3.39
CA LEU A 19 -4.03 -0.28 -2.69
C LEU A 19 -4.95 0.87 -3.10
N ILE A 20 -6.20 0.55 -3.39
CA ILE A 20 -7.21 1.51 -3.83
C ILE A 20 -8.43 1.37 -2.93
N PHE A 21 -8.77 2.43 -2.21
CA PHE A 21 -10.07 2.58 -1.55
C PHE A 21 -10.98 3.38 -2.47
N GLN A 22 -12.12 2.82 -2.83
CA GLN A 22 -13.11 3.49 -3.66
C GLN A 22 -14.48 3.35 -3.00
N ALA A 23 -15.08 4.49 -2.69
CA ALA A 23 -16.43 4.50 -2.16
C ALA A 23 -17.47 4.32 -3.25
N THR A 24 -18.56 3.61 -2.94
CA THR A 24 -19.59 3.20 -3.91
C THR A 24 -20.59 4.30 -4.26
N ARG A 25 -20.76 5.30 -3.39
CA ARG A 25 -21.61 6.47 -3.61
C ARG A 25 -20.81 7.76 -3.79
N ASP A 26 -19.54 7.65 -4.16
CA ASP A 26 -18.68 8.80 -4.44
C ASP A 26 -19.19 9.57 -5.68
N THR A 27 -19.65 10.80 -5.46
CA THR A 27 -20.12 11.72 -6.50
C THR A 27 -19.03 12.63 -7.05
N VAL A 28 -17.86 12.69 -6.42
CA VAL A 28 -16.70 13.49 -6.85
C VAL A 28 -15.81 12.66 -7.79
N VAL A 29 -15.47 11.44 -7.37
CA VAL A 29 -14.70 10.48 -8.15
C VAL A 29 -15.53 9.20 -8.33
N PRO A 30 -16.20 9.04 -9.48
CA PRO A 30 -17.13 7.92 -9.67
C PRO A 30 -16.46 6.55 -9.47
N PRO A 31 -17.17 5.55 -8.91
CA PRO A 31 -16.63 4.21 -8.61
C PRO A 31 -15.91 3.53 -9.79
N SER A 32 -16.37 3.82 -11.01
CA SER A 32 -15.79 3.31 -12.25
C SER A 32 -14.32 3.73 -12.45
N ARG A 33 -13.85 4.82 -11.83
CA ARG A 33 -12.45 5.28 -11.89
C ARG A 33 -11.54 4.33 -11.12
N GLY A 34 -11.86 4.00 -9.87
CA GLY A 34 -11.13 3.01 -9.07
C GLY A 34 -11.10 1.63 -9.73
N GLN A 35 -12.23 1.18 -10.29
CA GLN A 35 -12.31 -0.07 -11.05
C GLN A 35 -11.39 -0.08 -12.28
N ARG A 36 -11.39 0.99 -13.09
CA ARG A 36 -10.51 1.11 -14.25
C ARG A 36 -9.03 1.12 -13.86
N MET A 37 -8.70 1.81 -12.77
CA MET A 37 -7.32 1.85 -12.25
C MET A 37 -6.85 0.47 -11.81
N HIS A 38 -7.67 -0.25 -11.05
CA HIS A 38 -7.37 -1.62 -10.63
C HIS A 38 -7.24 -2.57 -11.84
N ALA A 39 -8.17 -2.50 -12.80
CA ALA A 39 -8.10 -3.30 -14.02
C ALA A 39 -6.81 -3.04 -14.81
N ARG A 40 -6.38 -1.77 -14.91
CA ARG A 40 -5.11 -1.43 -15.55
C ARG A 40 -3.91 -2.00 -14.79
N ALA A 41 -3.89 -1.87 -13.47
CA ALA A 41 -2.81 -2.40 -12.64
C ALA A 41 -2.67 -3.92 -12.82
N ARG A 42 -3.79 -4.66 -12.76
CA ARG A 42 -3.83 -6.10 -13.01
C ARG A 42 -3.30 -6.48 -14.40
N ARG A 43 -3.72 -5.77 -15.46
CA ARG A 43 -3.24 -6.03 -16.83
C ARG A 43 -1.72 -5.83 -16.99
N THR A 44 -1.11 -4.95 -16.20
CA THR A 44 0.34 -4.71 -16.24
C THR A 44 1.13 -5.56 -15.26
N GLY A 45 0.51 -6.56 -14.63
CA GLY A 45 1.15 -7.40 -13.61
C GLY A 45 1.49 -6.66 -12.31
N LEU A 46 0.95 -5.46 -12.09
CA LEU A 46 1.20 -4.70 -10.86
C LEU A 46 0.36 -5.33 -9.72
N PRO A 47 0.98 -5.81 -8.63
CA PRO A 47 0.24 -6.28 -7.46
C PRO A 47 -0.69 -5.16 -6.97
N SER A 48 -1.99 -5.44 -6.90
CA SER A 48 -2.95 -4.42 -6.52
C SER A 48 -4.19 -5.01 -5.85
N ARG A 49 -4.82 -4.20 -4.99
CA ARG A 49 -6.07 -4.50 -4.30
C ARG A 49 -7.03 -3.32 -4.42
N LEU A 50 -8.29 -3.60 -4.71
CA LEU A 50 -9.38 -2.63 -4.72
C LEU A 50 -10.37 -2.97 -3.60
N VAL A 51 -10.57 -2.03 -2.69
CA VAL A 51 -11.56 -2.10 -1.62
C VAL A 51 -12.71 -1.17 -1.98
N MET A 52 -13.89 -1.75 -2.21
CA MET A 52 -15.11 -1.01 -2.49
C MET A 52 -15.84 -0.73 -1.18
N MET A 53 -15.86 0.53 -0.75
CA MET A 53 -16.50 0.93 0.51
C MET A 53 -18.00 1.13 0.29
N ALA A 54 -18.79 0.14 0.71
CA ALA A 54 -20.22 0.07 0.43
C ALA A 54 -21.00 1.13 1.21
N GLY A 55 -21.88 1.87 0.53
CA GLY A 55 -22.71 2.92 1.13
C GLY A 55 -22.00 4.25 1.40
N GLU A 56 -20.67 4.28 1.34
CA GLU A 56 -19.84 5.45 1.60
C GLU A 56 -19.81 6.42 0.38
N GLY A 57 -19.65 7.72 0.65
CA GLY A 57 -19.50 8.82 -0.31
C GLY A 57 -18.04 9.19 -0.59
N HIS A 58 -17.72 10.42 -0.99
CA HIS A 58 -16.30 10.82 -1.12
C HIS A 58 -15.67 10.90 0.28
N GLU A 59 -15.06 9.80 0.71
CA GLU A 59 -14.66 9.65 2.11
C GLU A 59 -13.38 10.39 2.47
N SER A 60 -13.38 10.91 3.70
CA SER A 60 -12.16 11.38 4.36
C SER A 60 -11.32 10.19 4.86
N PHE A 61 -10.02 10.42 5.05
CA PHE A 61 -9.09 9.41 5.58
C PHE A 61 -9.56 8.75 6.89
N HIS A 62 -10.42 9.42 7.67
CA HIS A 62 -10.99 8.89 8.91
C HIS A 62 -11.85 7.63 8.71
N VAL A 63 -12.61 7.53 7.61
CA VAL A 63 -13.44 6.33 7.36
C VAL A 63 -12.56 5.14 7.00
N VAL A 64 -11.48 5.37 6.24
CA VAL A 64 -10.48 4.35 5.95
C VAL A 64 -9.85 3.84 7.25
N THR A 65 -9.39 4.72 8.13
CA THR A 65 -8.73 4.29 9.39
C THR A 65 -9.68 3.72 10.43
N LYS A 66 -10.97 4.04 10.40
CA LYS A 66 -11.93 3.51 11.38
C LYS A 66 -12.59 2.20 10.95
N LYS A 67 -12.94 2.07 9.67
CA LYS A 67 -13.72 0.93 9.16
C LYS A 67 -12.92 -0.04 8.31
N HIS A 68 -11.81 0.42 7.72
CA HIS A 68 -11.01 -0.35 6.77
C HIS A 68 -9.52 -0.42 7.12
N ALA A 69 -9.19 -0.22 8.41
CA ALA A 69 -7.83 -0.28 8.90
C ALA A 69 -7.20 -1.65 8.68
N HIS A 70 -7.99 -2.73 8.82
CA HIS A 70 -7.48 -4.09 8.61
C HIS A 70 -7.03 -4.29 7.16
N GLU A 71 -7.82 -3.86 6.17
CA GLU A 71 -7.45 -3.98 4.76
C GLU A 71 -6.21 -3.16 4.41
N LEU A 72 -6.05 -1.99 5.03
CA LEU A 72 -4.85 -1.16 4.91
C LEU A 72 -3.63 -1.85 5.53
N LEU A 73 -3.72 -2.29 6.79
CA LEU A 73 -2.62 -2.92 7.52
C LEU A 73 -2.19 -4.24 6.87
N ASP A 74 -3.15 -5.08 6.48
CA ASP A 74 -2.89 -6.33 5.76
C ASP A 74 -2.16 -6.07 4.45
N PHE A 75 -2.58 -5.03 3.72
CA PHE A 75 -1.92 -4.67 2.48
C PHE A 75 -0.50 -4.13 2.71
N LEU A 76 -0.28 -3.31 3.74
CA LEU A 76 1.04 -2.81 4.09
C LEU A 76 1.98 -3.96 4.49
N HIS A 77 1.48 -4.92 5.27
CA HIS A 77 2.23 -6.12 5.64
C HIS A 77 2.69 -6.91 4.40
N PHE A 78 1.77 -7.12 3.44
CA PHE A 78 2.08 -7.71 2.14
C PHE A 78 3.09 -6.87 1.34
N ALA A 79 2.83 -5.58 1.17
CA ALA A 79 3.58 -4.71 0.26
C ALA A 79 5.01 -4.46 0.74
N LEU A 80 5.21 -4.35 2.06
CA LEU A 80 6.51 -4.16 2.68
C LEU A 80 7.27 -5.48 2.91
N ARG A 81 6.64 -6.63 2.59
CA ARG A 81 7.19 -7.97 2.86
C ARG A 81 7.70 -8.09 4.30
N LEU A 82 6.92 -7.59 5.28
CA LEU A 82 7.38 -7.52 6.67
C LEU A 82 7.75 -8.89 7.25
N ALA A 83 7.17 -9.98 6.72
CA ALA A 83 7.55 -11.34 7.07
C ALA A 83 8.99 -11.70 6.68
N ASP A 84 9.53 -11.09 5.62
CA ASP A 84 10.90 -11.31 5.14
C ASP A 84 11.89 -10.30 5.74
N ALA A 85 11.39 -9.26 6.42
CA ALA A 85 12.22 -8.22 7.00
C ALA A 85 12.92 -8.75 8.27
N PRO A 86 14.25 -8.58 8.42
CA PRO A 86 14.91 -8.93 9.66
C PRO A 86 14.31 -8.09 10.79
N CYS A 87 13.92 -8.73 11.89
CA CYS A 87 13.50 -8.00 13.08
C CYS A 87 14.60 -6.99 13.45
N PRO A 88 14.27 -5.70 13.63
CA PRO A 88 15.27 -4.73 14.04
C PRO A 88 15.90 -5.20 15.34
N ARG A 89 17.23 -5.29 15.38
CA ARG A 89 17.94 -5.62 16.62
C ARG A 89 17.53 -4.60 17.66
N ARG A 90 17.06 -5.08 18.80
CA ARG A 90 16.88 -4.24 19.98
C ARG A 90 18.27 -3.73 20.35
N GLU A 91 18.54 -2.44 20.13
CA GLU A 91 19.75 -1.86 20.69
C GLU A 91 19.69 -2.02 22.22
N PRO A 92 20.77 -2.46 22.87
CA PRO A 92 20.81 -2.47 24.32
C PRO A 92 20.57 -1.04 24.80
N ALA A 93 19.68 -0.89 25.79
CA ALA A 93 19.41 0.40 26.40
C ALA A 93 20.73 1.06 26.77
N ALA A 94 20.95 2.30 26.32
CA ALA A 94 22.19 3.02 26.57
C ALA A 94 22.46 3.02 28.07
N THR A 95 23.52 2.33 28.50
CA THR A 95 23.97 2.32 29.89
C THR A 95 24.40 3.74 30.22
N THR A 96 23.51 4.51 30.85
CA THR A 96 23.85 5.82 31.38
C THR A 96 24.81 5.58 32.55
N HIS A 97 26.11 5.68 32.29
CA HIS A 97 27.10 5.75 33.35
C HIS A 97 26.93 7.09 34.06
N VAL A 98 26.17 7.10 35.15
CA VAL A 98 26.22 8.17 36.14
C VAL A 98 27.60 8.08 36.79
N ARG A 99 28.49 9.01 36.46
CA ARG A 99 29.73 9.20 37.24
C ARG A 99 29.34 9.80 38.59
N ALA A 100 29.70 9.09 39.66
CA ALA A 100 29.65 9.57 41.04
C ALA A 100 30.66 10.69 41.28
#